data_AF-A0A961JE96-F1
#
_entry.id   AF-A0A961JE96-F1
#
_cell.length_a   1.000
_cell.length_b   1.000
_cell.length_c   1.000
_cell.angle_alpha   90.00
_cell.angle_beta   90.00
_cell.angle_gamma   90.00
#
_symmetry.space_group_name_H-M   'P 1'
#
loop_
_entity.id
_entity.type
_entity.pdbx_description
1 polymer ?
#
loop_
_entity_poly.entity_id
_entity_poly.type
_entity_poly.pdbx_seq_one_letter_code
_entity_poly.pdbx_strand_id
1 'polypeptide(L)'
;HVATIWGSSVTGILFRVPGAAKSVALIFDGYPMTLRGEATRALSASAMAALMGGVLGAIFLAVSIPIVRPVMMALGPAEYLMLALWGLTIIATFSEGSLFKGLTAAALGVLTAFIGMDIVTGTPRFTFGNLSLLDGISFPVAMIGLFAISEMIKLVVKGGSLVERSVQNEKSTRRQGIMDALHHWPLVVRSSLLGVWIGVLPGIGASIASIATYAQALRTSKSPETFGKGNVEGVIAPDASTGANEGGGLLPTLALGIPGGEGFALLLIAFVGLGVVPGPQMLTNNLDLVYTLVWVVALS
;
A
#
# COMPACT_ATOMS: atom_id res chain seq x y z
N HIS A 1 2.38 -8.61 7.45
CA HIS A 1 2.14 -7.29 6.82
C HIS A 1 1.05 -6.50 7.56
N VAL A 2 -0.11 -7.07 7.87
CA VAL A 2 -1.10 -6.38 8.73
C VAL A 2 -0.56 -6.08 10.13
N ALA A 3 0.30 -6.92 10.71
CA ALA A 3 1.02 -6.59 11.95
C ALA A 3 1.91 -5.33 11.87
N THR A 4 2.52 -5.03 10.70
CA THR A 4 3.32 -3.80 10.51
C THR A 4 2.43 -2.60 10.24
N ILE A 5 1.30 -2.78 9.55
CA ILE A 5 0.24 -1.77 9.43
C ILE A 5 -0.28 -1.40 10.83
N TRP A 6 -0.65 -2.39 11.63
CA TRP A 6 -1.20 -2.19 12.95
C TRP A 6 -0.20 -1.54 13.90
N GLY A 7 1.09 -1.89 13.80
CA GLY A 7 2.17 -1.20 14.52
C GLY A 7 2.18 0.32 14.29
N SER A 8 1.90 0.77 13.06
CA SER A 8 1.77 2.20 12.74
C SER A 8 0.46 2.82 13.25
N SER A 9 -0.62 2.05 13.30
CA SER A 9 -1.90 2.44 13.90
C SER A 9 -1.78 2.59 15.41
N VAL A 10 -0.99 1.74 16.09
CA VAL A 10 -0.74 1.84 17.54
C VAL A 10 -0.11 3.17 17.90
N THR A 11 0.93 3.61 17.18
CA THR A 11 1.59 4.88 17.48
C THR A 11 0.69 6.09 17.18
N GLY A 12 -0.12 6.00 16.12
CA GLY A 12 -1.08 7.05 15.77
C GLY A 12 -2.20 7.19 16.80
N ILE A 13 -2.80 6.07 17.22
CA ILE A 13 -3.91 6.03 18.17
C ILE A 13 -3.45 6.43 19.58
N LEU A 14 -2.28 5.95 20.03
CA LEU A 14 -1.84 6.17 21.42
C LEU A 14 -1.10 7.49 21.62
N PHE A 15 -0.26 7.88 20.65
CA PHE A 15 0.71 8.97 20.85
C PHE A 15 0.48 10.17 19.93
N ARG A 16 -0.58 10.16 19.10
CA ARG A 16 -0.83 11.20 18.08
C ARG A 16 0.33 11.36 17.09
N VAL A 17 1.17 10.33 16.93
CA VAL A 17 2.31 10.34 16.01
C VAL A 17 2.07 9.31 14.91
N PRO A 18 1.92 9.75 13.64
CA PRO A 18 1.71 8.81 12.54
C PRO A 18 2.97 7.99 12.33
N GLY A 19 2.88 6.67 12.56
CA GLY A 19 3.97 5.74 12.28
C GLY A 19 4.20 5.54 10.78
N ALA A 20 3.20 5.82 9.95
CA ALA A 20 3.27 5.83 8.50
C ALA A 20 2.27 6.84 7.92
N ALA A 21 2.45 7.25 6.66
CA ALA A 21 1.50 8.15 5.99
C ALA A 21 0.07 7.57 5.96
N LYS A 22 -0.06 6.24 5.87
CA LYS A 22 -1.35 5.53 5.90
C LYS A 22 -2.11 5.64 7.21
N SER A 23 -1.43 5.85 8.34
CA SER A 23 -2.07 5.94 9.66
C SER A 23 -2.49 7.37 10.04
N VAL A 24 -2.32 8.36 9.17
CA VAL A 24 -2.63 9.77 9.47
C VAL A 24 -4.11 9.98 9.78
N ALA A 25 -5.00 9.39 8.97
CA ALA A 25 -6.44 9.52 9.17
C ALA A 25 -6.91 8.95 10.53
N LEU A 26 -6.25 7.91 11.03
CA LEU A 26 -6.56 7.29 12.33
C LEU A 26 -6.30 8.22 13.51
N ILE A 27 -5.41 9.20 13.36
CA ILE A 27 -5.07 10.14 14.44
C ILE A 27 -6.27 11.04 14.74
N PHE A 28 -7.09 11.35 13.74
CA PHE A 28 -8.20 12.28 13.89
C PHE A 28 -9.21 11.84 14.94
N ASP A 29 -9.51 10.53 15.01
CA ASP A 29 -10.44 9.98 16.00
C ASP A 29 -9.78 9.01 16.99
N GLY A 30 -8.77 8.26 16.59
CA GLY A 30 -8.08 7.31 17.46
C GLY A 30 -7.39 7.96 18.66
N TYR A 31 -6.71 9.09 18.48
CA TYR A 31 -6.08 9.79 19.59
C TYR A 31 -7.09 10.42 20.56
N PRO A 32 -8.15 11.11 20.11
CA PRO A 32 -9.23 11.52 21.01
C PRO A 32 -9.92 10.38 21.77
N MET A 33 -10.04 9.18 21.19
CA MET A 33 -10.52 7.99 21.93
C MET A 33 -9.55 7.60 23.06
N THR A 34 -8.25 7.62 22.79
CA THR A 34 -7.21 7.40 23.82
C THR A 34 -7.31 8.44 24.95
N LEU A 35 -7.50 9.72 24.62
CA LEU A 35 -7.70 10.80 25.59
C LEU A 35 -8.98 10.67 26.43
N ARG A 36 -9.89 9.76 26.09
CA ARG A 36 -11.10 9.44 26.87
C ARG A 36 -10.96 8.18 27.72
N GLY A 37 -9.79 7.53 27.68
CA GLY A 37 -9.58 6.22 28.28
C GLY A 37 -10.21 5.08 27.47
N GLU A 38 -10.42 5.26 26.16
CA GLU A 38 -10.94 4.26 25.22
C GLU A 38 -9.86 3.72 24.27
N ALA A 39 -8.59 3.76 24.69
CA ALA A 39 -7.46 3.35 23.87
C ALA A 39 -7.57 1.87 23.45
N THR A 40 -7.95 1.00 24.39
CA THR A 40 -8.11 -0.44 24.11
C THR A 40 -9.23 -0.71 23.10
N ARG A 41 -10.33 0.03 23.16
CA ARG A 41 -11.43 -0.03 22.18
C ARG A 41 -10.98 0.45 20.80
N ALA A 42 -10.30 1.59 20.72
CA ALA A 42 -9.78 2.10 19.45
C ALA A 42 -8.80 1.12 18.78
N LEU A 43 -7.83 0.59 19.53
CA LEU A 43 -6.85 -0.38 19.04
C LEU A 43 -7.47 -1.69 18.57
N SER A 44 -8.47 -2.19 19.31
CA SER A 44 -9.15 -3.44 18.95
C SER A 44 -10.13 -3.28 17.79
N ALA A 45 -10.80 -2.13 17.65
CA ALA A 45 -11.59 -1.79 16.48
C ALA A 45 -10.70 -1.66 15.24
N SER A 46 -9.56 -0.96 15.36
CA SER A 46 -8.52 -0.85 14.34
C SER A 46 -8.01 -2.21 13.86
N ALA A 47 -7.61 -3.09 14.79
CA ALA A 47 -7.11 -4.43 14.48
C ALA A 47 -8.16 -5.25 13.73
N MET A 48 -9.39 -5.25 14.23
CA MET A 48 -10.48 -6.04 13.67
C MET A 48 -10.89 -5.52 12.29
N ALA A 49 -10.98 -4.19 12.12
CA ALA A 49 -11.27 -3.57 10.83
C ALA A 49 -10.19 -3.88 9.79
N ALA A 50 -8.91 -3.77 10.14
CA ALA A 50 -7.79 -4.12 9.26
C ALA A 50 -7.81 -5.59 8.86
N LEU A 51 -8.07 -6.51 9.81
CA LEU A 51 -8.18 -7.95 9.54
C LEU A 51 -9.35 -8.24 8.58
N MET A 52 -10.54 -7.71 8.87
CA MET A 52 -11.72 -7.90 8.02
C MET A 52 -11.51 -7.32 6.61
N GLY A 53 -10.85 -6.15 6.54
CA GLY A 53 -10.44 -5.56 5.27
C GLY A 53 -9.43 -6.41 4.51
N GLY A 54 -8.42 -6.95 5.19
CA GLY A 54 -7.43 -7.87 4.62
C GLY A 54 -8.07 -9.11 4.03
N VAL A 55 -9.00 -9.75 4.77
CA VAL A 55 -9.78 -10.89 4.25
C VAL A 55 -10.58 -10.51 3.00
N LEU A 56 -11.27 -9.36 3.00
CA LEU A 56 -12.01 -8.88 1.82
C LEU A 56 -11.07 -8.59 0.63
N GLY A 57 -9.91 -8.01 0.88
CA GLY A 57 -8.87 -7.78 -0.13
C GLY A 57 -8.29 -9.09 -0.68
N ALA A 58 -8.06 -10.08 0.18
CA ALA A 58 -7.58 -11.40 -0.23
C ALA A 58 -8.62 -12.14 -1.08
N ILE A 59 -9.90 -12.08 -0.70
CA ILE A 59 -11.01 -12.61 -1.51
C ILE A 59 -11.04 -11.92 -2.88
N PHE A 60 -10.93 -10.58 -2.90
CA PHE A 60 -10.88 -9.84 -4.17
C PHE A 60 -9.70 -10.30 -5.03
N LEU A 61 -8.50 -10.41 -4.47
CA LEU A 61 -7.31 -10.88 -5.19
C LEU A 61 -7.53 -12.30 -5.74
N ALA A 62 -8.02 -13.22 -4.90
CA ALA A 62 -8.32 -14.61 -5.27
C ALA A 62 -9.29 -14.70 -6.46
N VAL A 63 -10.35 -13.89 -6.44
CA VAL A 63 -11.36 -13.83 -7.51
C VAL A 63 -10.84 -13.11 -8.75
N SER A 64 -9.96 -12.13 -8.59
CA SER A 64 -9.39 -11.36 -9.70
C SER A 64 -8.40 -12.17 -10.53
N ILE A 65 -7.65 -13.09 -9.92
CA ILE A 65 -6.66 -13.93 -10.61
C ILE A 65 -7.23 -14.67 -11.82
N PRO A 66 -8.30 -15.50 -11.71
CA PRO A 66 -8.84 -16.22 -12.87
C PRO A 66 -9.43 -15.29 -13.94
N ILE A 67 -9.88 -14.09 -13.56
CA ILE A 67 -10.45 -13.09 -14.49
C ILE A 67 -9.34 -12.39 -15.28
N VAL A 68 -8.25 -12.01 -14.60
CA VAL A 68 -7.14 -11.24 -15.18
C VAL A 68 -6.18 -12.12 -15.98
N ARG A 69 -6.01 -13.40 -15.58
CA ARG A 69 -5.13 -14.35 -16.25
C ARG A 69 -5.31 -14.43 -17.77
N PRO A 70 -6.53 -14.64 -18.34
CA PRO A 70 -6.70 -14.71 -19.79
C PRO A 70 -6.40 -13.39 -20.48
N VAL A 71 -6.69 -12.25 -19.82
CA VAL A 71 -6.35 -10.92 -20.35
C VAL A 71 -4.84 -10.77 -20.48
N MET A 72 -4.08 -11.15 -19.44
CA MET A 72 -2.62 -11.07 -19.47
C MET A 72 -1.99 -11.98 -20.53
N MET A 73 -2.58 -13.15 -20.78
CA MET A 73 -2.13 -14.06 -21.83
C MET A 73 -2.44 -13.55 -23.25
N ALA A 74 -3.42 -12.66 -23.39
CA ALA A 74 -3.79 -12.06 -24.68
C ALA A 74 -2.97 -10.81 -25.02
N LEU A 75 -2.19 -10.27 -24.07
CA LEU A 75 -1.35 -9.08 -24.30
C LEU A 75 -0.18 -9.42 -25.22
N GLY A 76 -0.09 -8.72 -26.34
CA GLY A 76 1.05 -8.73 -27.24
C GLY A 76 2.03 -7.59 -26.96
N PRO A 77 3.11 -7.49 -27.77
CA PRO A 77 4.13 -6.46 -27.61
C PRO A 77 3.58 -5.02 -27.66
N ALA A 78 2.57 -4.78 -28.52
CA ALA A 78 1.95 -3.47 -28.65
C ALA A 78 1.17 -3.08 -27.37
N GLU A 79 0.46 -4.03 -26.77
CA GLU A 79 -0.28 -3.79 -25.53
C GLU A 79 0.68 -3.61 -24.34
N TYR A 80 1.80 -4.33 -24.27
CA TYR A 80 2.83 -4.05 -23.25
C TYR A 80 3.42 -2.64 -23.39
N LEU A 81 3.64 -2.16 -24.61
CA LEU A 81 4.06 -0.78 -24.84
C LEU A 81 2.99 0.22 -24.32
N MET A 82 1.71 -0.03 -24.64
CA MET A 82 0.63 0.82 -24.15
C MET A 82 0.51 0.79 -22.62
N LEU A 83 0.68 -0.37 -21.99
CA LEU A 83 0.67 -0.51 -20.52
C LEU A 83 1.86 0.22 -19.88
N ALA A 84 3.04 0.15 -20.49
CA ALA A 84 4.20 0.90 -20.04
C ALA A 84 3.96 2.42 -20.13
N LEU A 85 3.44 2.91 -21.26
CA LEU A 85 3.08 4.32 -21.44
C LEU A 85 1.98 4.77 -20.47
N TRP A 86 0.98 3.93 -20.23
CA TRP A 86 -0.08 4.20 -19.27
C TRP A 86 0.46 4.27 -17.85
N GLY A 87 1.32 3.32 -17.46
CA GLY A 87 2.02 3.33 -16.17
C GLY A 87 2.86 4.59 -15.96
N LEU A 88 3.65 4.97 -16.97
CA LEU A 88 4.44 6.21 -16.94
C LEU A 88 3.54 7.45 -16.80
N THR A 89 2.38 7.46 -17.46
CA THR A 89 1.41 8.56 -17.39
C THR A 89 0.78 8.67 -16.00
N ILE A 90 0.46 7.54 -15.36
CA ILE A 90 -0.05 7.52 -13.98
C ILE A 90 1.01 8.06 -13.02
N ILE A 91 2.24 7.56 -13.10
CA ILE A 91 3.36 8.02 -12.26
C ILE A 91 3.55 9.54 -12.42
N ALA A 92 3.50 10.05 -13.66
CA ALA A 92 3.60 11.46 -13.94
C ALA A 92 2.45 12.28 -13.31
N THR A 93 1.21 11.78 -13.42
CA THR A 93 0.00 12.49 -12.95
C THR A 93 -0.11 12.51 -11.43
N PHE A 94 0.34 11.45 -10.75
CA PHE A 94 0.23 11.30 -9.29
C PHE A 94 1.48 11.74 -8.51
N SER A 95 2.53 12.23 -9.18
CA SER A 95 3.69 12.81 -8.51
C SER A 95 3.29 14.10 -7.77
N GLU A 96 3.13 14.01 -6.45
CA GLU A 96 2.80 15.15 -5.59
C GLU A 96 3.74 16.33 -5.84
N GLY A 97 3.16 17.51 -6.06
CA GLY A 97 3.85 18.79 -6.15
C GLY A 97 4.28 19.25 -7.55
N SER A 98 4.55 18.37 -8.52
CA SER A 98 4.85 18.78 -9.91
C SER A 98 4.88 17.61 -10.92
N LEU A 99 4.01 17.69 -11.94
CA LEU A 99 4.01 16.80 -13.12
C LEU A 99 5.41 16.71 -13.78
N PHE A 100 6.13 17.84 -13.83
CA PHE A 100 7.47 17.89 -14.41
C PHE A 100 8.46 17.04 -13.64
N LYS A 101 8.42 17.06 -12.30
CA LYS A 101 9.30 16.22 -11.46
C LYS A 101 9.01 14.73 -11.69
N GLY A 102 7.74 14.34 -11.72
CA GLY A 102 7.33 12.96 -12.02
C GLY A 102 7.82 12.48 -13.38
N LEU A 103 7.62 13.29 -14.43
CA LEU A 103 8.10 12.98 -15.78
C LEU A 103 9.63 12.88 -15.86
N THR A 104 10.37 13.78 -15.19
CA THR A 104 11.84 13.70 -15.18
C THR A 104 12.34 12.46 -14.45
N ALA A 105 11.71 12.07 -13.34
CA ALA A 105 12.06 10.85 -12.61
C ALA A 105 11.76 9.59 -13.45
N ALA A 106 10.61 9.56 -14.12
CA ALA A 106 10.23 8.50 -15.05
C ALA A 106 11.22 8.38 -16.22
N ALA A 107 11.58 9.51 -16.86
CA ALA A 107 12.55 9.53 -17.95
C ALA A 107 13.94 9.06 -17.49
N LEU A 108 14.41 9.49 -16.33
CA LEU A 108 15.66 9.02 -15.75
C LEU A 108 15.63 7.52 -15.45
N GLY A 109 14.52 7.01 -14.90
CA GLY A 109 14.34 5.58 -14.63
C GLY A 109 14.35 4.73 -15.91
N VAL A 110 13.73 5.21 -16.98
CA VAL A 110 13.75 4.53 -18.30
C VAL A 110 15.16 4.56 -18.89
N LEU A 111 15.87 5.69 -18.79
CA LEU A 111 17.25 5.80 -19.27
C LEU A 111 18.19 4.87 -18.50
N THR A 112 18.06 4.76 -17.18
CA THR A 112 18.87 3.84 -16.38
C THR A 112 18.54 2.38 -16.65
N ALA A 113 17.28 2.06 -16.95
CA ALA A 113 16.87 0.70 -17.33
C ALA A 113 17.45 0.24 -18.68
N PHE A 114 17.82 1.17 -19.57
CA PHE A 114 18.49 0.83 -20.83
C PHE A 114 20.00 0.55 -20.69
N ILE A 115 20.60 0.77 -19.52
CA ILE A 115 22.01 0.46 -19.28
C ILE A 115 22.16 -1.06 -19.19
N GLY A 116 22.92 -1.64 -20.11
CA GLY A 116 23.20 -3.08 -20.13
C GLY A 116 23.20 -3.70 -21.51
N MET A 117 23.29 -5.03 -21.54
CA MET A 117 23.08 -5.82 -22.74
C MET A 117 21.59 -5.96 -23.05
N ASP A 118 21.18 -5.61 -24.27
CA ASP A 118 19.81 -5.87 -24.72
C ASP A 118 19.59 -7.38 -24.89
N ILE A 119 18.57 -7.91 -24.20
CA ILE A 119 18.25 -9.34 -24.19
C ILE A 119 17.75 -9.89 -25.54
N VAL A 120 17.29 -9.03 -26.45
CA VAL A 120 16.76 -9.43 -27.76
C VAL A 120 17.83 -9.35 -28.83
N THR A 121 18.55 -8.23 -28.90
CA THR A 121 19.53 -7.94 -29.95
C THR A 121 20.97 -8.26 -29.54
N GLY A 122 21.24 -8.52 -28.25
CA GLY A 122 22.58 -8.80 -27.74
C GLY A 122 23.54 -7.63 -27.90
N THR A 123 23.03 -6.41 -28.06
CA THR A 123 23.85 -5.21 -28.25
C THR A 123 23.99 -4.43 -26.94
N PRO A 124 25.19 -3.97 -26.58
CA PRO A 124 25.38 -3.15 -25.39
C PRO A 124 24.77 -1.76 -25.60
N ARG A 125 23.96 -1.30 -24.64
CA ARG A 125 23.31 0.01 -24.64
C ARG A 125 23.76 0.80 -23.41
N PHE A 126 24.19 2.04 -23.62
CA PHE A 126 24.64 2.96 -22.56
C PHE A 126 25.73 2.39 -21.61
N THR A 127 26.56 1.46 -22.08
CA THR A 127 27.66 0.88 -21.29
C THR A 127 28.93 1.72 -21.31
N PHE A 128 29.02 2.69 -22.23
CA PHE A 128 30.16 3.62 -22.38
C PHE A 128 31.55 2.94 -22.40
N GLY A 129 31.62 1.68 -22.87
CA GLY A 129 32.85 0.89 -22.90
C GLY A 129 33.26 0.24 -21.57
N ASN A 130 32.48 0.39 -20.51
CA ASN A 130 32.74 -0.26 -19.22
C ASN A 130 32.10 -1.66 -19.17
N LEU A 131 32.93 -2.68 -18.98
CA LEU A 131 32.52 -4.07 -18.85
C LEU A 131 31.56 -4.31 -17.67
N SER A 132 31.71 -3.56 -16.58
CA SER A 132 30.85 -3.67 -15.39
C SER A 132 29.41 -3.23 -15.64
N LEU A 133 29.17 -2.46 -16.71
CA LEU A 133 27.84 -1.99 -17.10
C LEU A 133 27.16 -2.96 -18.07
N LEU A 134 27.83 -4.02 -18.55
CA LEU A 134 27.22 -5.02 -19.43
C LEU A 134 26.06 -5.77 -18.76
N ASP A 135 26.22 -6.07 -17.47
CA ASP A 135 25.19 -6.69 -16.64
C ASP A 135 24.04 -5.72 -16.29
N GLY A 136 24.18 -4.45 -16.68
CA GLY A 136 23.26 -3.38 -16.38
C GLY A 136 23.22 -3.00 -14.90
N ILE A 137 22.23 -2.19 -14.53
CA ILE A 137 21.99 -1.85 -13.13
C ILE A 137 21.06 -2.89 -12.52
N SER A 138 21.54 -3.60 -11.50
CA SER A 138 20.72 -4.56 -10.75
C SER A 138 19.50 -3.86 -10.15
N PHE A 139 18.31 -4.29 -10.58
CA PHE A 139 17.03 -3.74 -10.12
C PHE A 139 16.90 -3.78 -8.58
N PRO A 140 17.18 -4.91 -7.89
CA PRO A 140 17.19 -4.95 -6.43
C PRO A 140 18.10 -3.90 -5.79
N VAL A 141 19.32 -3.72 -6.31
CA VAL A 141 20.31 -2.79 -5.76
C VAL A 141 19.87 -1.34 -5.95
N ALA A 142 19.40 -0.99 -7.15
CA ALA A 142 18.89 0.35 -7.45
C ALA A 142 17.71 0.72 -6.54
N MET A 143 16.77 -0.21 -6.37
CA MET A 143 15.61 0.01 -5.52
C MET A 143 15.99 0.14 -4.04
N ILE A 144 16.88 -0.71 -3.52
CA ILE A 144 17.38 -0.57 -2.13
C ILE A 144 18.00 0.80 -1.92
N GLY A 145 18.84 1.27 -2.85
CA GLY A 145 19.44 2.59 -2.79
C GLY A 145 18.41 3.72 -2.79
N LEU A 146 17.44 3.68 -3.72
CA LEU A 146 16.39 4.69 -3.85
C LEU A 146 15.50 4.74 -2.60
N PHE A 147 15.03 3.60 -2.10
CA PHE A 147 14.20 3.55 -0.90
C PHE A 147 14.96 3.98 0.35
N ALA A 148 16.17 3.46 0.59
CA ALA A 148 16.96 3.80 1.77
C ALA A 148 17.30 5.30 1.83
N ILE A 149 17.74 5.89 0.72
CA ILE A 149 18.05 7.33 0.66
C ILE A 149 16.79 8.17 0.87
N SER A 150 15.68 7.80 0.22
CA SER A 150 14.41 8.53 0.39
C SER A 150 13.92 8.51 1.84
N GLU A 151 14.06 7.37 2.52
CA GLU A 151 13.62 7.21 3.90
C GLU A 151 14.54 7.96 4.88
N MET A 152 15.86 7.96 4.64
CA MET A 152 16.79 8.78 5.42
C MET A 152 16.49 10.27 5.32
N ILE A 153 16.19 10.77 4.11
CA ILE A 153 15.81 12.18 3.91
C ILE A 153 14.51 12.48 4.65
N LYS A 154 13.49 11.62 4.52
CA LYS A 154 12.21 11.79 5.25
C LYS A 154 12.45 11.86 6.76
N LEU A 155 13.26 10.96 7.32
CA LEU A 155 13.59 10.93 8.75
C LEU A 155 14.30 12.20 9.23
N VAL A 156 15.26 12.70 8.46
CA VAL A 156 15.99 13.94 8.77
C VAL A 156 15.06 15.15 8.72
N VAL A 157 14.17 15.23 7.72
CA VAL A 157 13.22 16.34 7.54
C VAL A 157 12.13 16.34 8.62
N LYS A 158 11.64 15.17 9.04
CA LYS A 158 10.53 15.06 10.01
C LYS A 158 10.92 15.37 11.46
N GLY A 159 12.20 15.64 11.75
CA GLY A 159 12.77 15.72 13.09
C GLY A 159 11.80 16.15 14.20
N GLY A 160 11.60 15.29 15.20
CA GLY A 160 10.84 15.63 16.40
C GLY A 160 10.15 14.45 17.10
N SER A 161 10.31 14.38 18.42
CA SER A 161 9.38 13.71 19.33
C SER A 161 8.70 14.76 20.18
N LEU A 162 7.37 14.83 20.14
CA LEU A 162 6.57 15.48 21.16
C LEU A 162 5.57 14.44 21.64
N VAL A 163 5.91 13.80 22.76
CA VAL A 163 5.02 12.89 23.47
C VAL A 163 4.37 13.69 24.59
N GLU A 164 3.10 14.05 24.42
CA GLU A 164 2.30 14.53 25.52
C GLU A 164 1.61 13.32 26.18
N ARG A 165 2.23 12.84 27.24
CA ARG A 165 1.82 11.62 27.94
C ARG A 165 0.62 11.96 28.84
N SER A 166 -0.60 11.76 28.34
CA SER A 166 -1.79 11.75 29.22
C SER A 166 -2.28 10.31 29.39
N VAL A 167 -1.77 9.64 30.42
CA VAL A 167 -2.27 8.34 30.84
C VAL A 167 -3.58 8.60 31.59
N GLN A 168 -4.72 8.54 30.90
CA GLN A 168 -6.00 8.36 31.58
C GLN A 168 -6.21 6.88 31.92
N ASN A 169 -6.92 6.62 33.02
CA ASN A 169 -7.33 5.26 33.38
C ASN A 169 -8.19 4.67 32.26
N GLU A 170 -7.80 3.49 31.75
CA GLU A 170 -8.52 2.75 30.72
C GLU A 170 -9.90 2.36 31.25
N LYS A 171 -10.95 2.75 30.52
CA LYS A 171 -12.36 2.47 30.83
C LYS A 171 -12.97 1.47 29.85
N SER A 172 -12.28 1.16 28.76
CA SER A 172 -12.82 0.36 27.66
C SER A 172 -12.26 -1.06 27.63
N THR A 173 -13.00 -1.97 27.00
CA THR A 173 -12.62 -3.38 26.89
C THR A 173 -12.33 -3.77 25.45
N ARG A 174 -11.38 -4.68 25.22
CA ARG A 174 -11.06 -5.25 23.88
C ARG A 174 -12.30 -5.75 23.14
N ARG A 175 -13.26 -6.33 23.86
CA ARG A 175 -14.51 -6.84 23.27
C ARG A 175 -15.35 -5.74 22.64
N GLN A 176 -15.32 -4.51 23.18
CA GLN A 176 -16.11 -3.40 22.64
C GLN A 176 -15.61 -3.00 21.26
N GLY A 177 -14.29 -2.85 21.06
CA GLY A 177 -13.75 -2.47 19.76
C GLY A 177 -13.94 -3.55 18.69
N ILE A 178 -13.77 -4.83 19.05
CA ILE A 178 -14.07 -5.95 18.14
C ILE A 178 -15.55 -5.91 17.72
N MET A 179 -16.45 -5.72 18.69
CA MET A 179 -17.88 -5.68 18.43
C MET A 179 -18.28 -4.44 17.63
N ASP A 180 -17.61 -3.30 17.81
CA ASP A 180 -17.83 -2.11 16.99
C ASP A 180 -17.50 -2.37 15.53
N ALA A 181 -16.35 -3.00 15.23
CA ALA A 181 -15.98 -3.35 13.86
C ALA A 181 -17.01 -4.30 13.21
N LEU A 182 -17.54 -5.26 13.98
CA LEU A 182 -18.58 -6.20 13.52
C LEU A 182 -19.95 -5.51 13.31
N HIS A 183 -20.37 -4.64 14.22
CA HIS A 183 -21.63 -3.90 14.08
C HIS A 183 -21.60 -2.92 12.90
N HIS A 184 -20.44 -2.33 12.61
CA HIS A 184 -20.25 -1.46 11.46
C HIS A 184 -19.80 -2.23 10.21
N TRP A 185 -20.24 -3.48 10.04
CA TRP A 185 -19.93 -4.30 8.85
C TRP A 185 -20.19 -3.59 7.51
N PRO A 186 -21.29 -2.84 7.31
CA PRO A 186 -21.50 -2.12 6.05
C PRO A 186 -20.43 -1.05 5.79
N LEU A 187 -19.89 -0.42 6.84
CA LEU A 187 -18.81 0.54 6.73
C LEU A 187 -17.51 -0.16 6.36
N VAL A 188 -17.20 -1.30 7.01
CA VAL A 188 -16.03 -2.13 6.69
C VAL A 188 -16.05 -2.52 5.21
N VAL A 189 -17.16 -3.10 4.73
CA VAL A 189 -17.28 -3.54 3.33
C VAL A 189 -17.10 -2.37 2.35
N ARG A 190 -17.77 -1.23 2.58
CA ARG A 190 -17.66 -0.06 1.70
C ARG A 190 -16.24 0.51 1.67
N SER A 191 -15.61 0.65 2.83
CA SER A 191 -14.25 1.16 2.95
C SER A 191 -13.23 0.19 2.37
N SER A 192 -13.42 -1.13 2.54
CA SER A 192 -12.57 -2.15 1.95
C SER A 192 -12.69 -2.20 0.42
N LEU A 193 -13.89 -2.04 -0.14
CA LEU A 193 -14.07 -1.94 -1.59
C LEU A 193 -13.29 -0.74 -2.15
N LEU A 194 -13.42 0.43 -1.53
CA LEU A 194 -12.63 1.61 -1.93
C LEU A 194 -11.13 1.38 -1.76
N GLY A 195 -10.72 0.74 -0.67
CA GLY A 195 -9.34 0.37 -0.41
C GLY A 195 -8.76 -0.50 -1.52
N VAL A 196 -9.49 -1.53 -1.95
CA VAL A 196 -9.13 -2.39 -3.08
C VAL A 196 -9.05 -1.58 -4.37
N TRP A 197 -10.08 -0.78 -4.70
CA TRP A 197 -10.11 0.01 -5.92
C TRP A 197 -8.93 0.98 -6.02
N ILE A 198 -8.60 1.66 -4.93
CA ILE A 198 -7.43 2.54 -4.86
C ILE A 198 -6.13 1.72 -4.90
N GLY A 199 -6.11 0.52 -4.31
CA GLY A 199 -4.94 -0.35 -4.31
C GLY A 199 -4.56 -0.86 -5.69
N VAL A 200 -5.54 -1.15 -6.54
CA VAL A 200 -5.30 -1.55 -7.94
C VAL A 200 -4.61 -0.43 -8.74
N LEU A 201 -4.75 0.84 -8.33
CA LEU A 201 -4.11 1.96 -8.99
C LEU A 201 -2.63 2.06 -8.57
N PRO A 202 -1.68 1.95 -9.53
CA PRO A 202 -0.26 2.01 -9.22
C PRO A 202 0.17 3.33 -8.57
N GLY A 203 1.01 3.25 -7.54
CA GLY A 203 1.65 4.43 -6.94
C GLY A 203 0.75 5.32 -6.06
N ILE A 204 -0.56 5.07 -5.96
CA ILE A 204 -1.48 5.87 -5.14
C ILE A 204 -1.44 5.43 -3.66
N GLY A 205 -1.17 4.13 -3.42
CA GLY A 205 -0.91 3.57 -2.09
C GLY A 205 -2.05 3.68 -1.08
N ALA A 206 -1.82 3.11 0.11
CA ALA A 206 -2.82 3.05 1.18
C ALA A 206 -3.11 4.40 1.86
N SER A 207 -2.23 5.40 1.73
CA SER A 207 -2.36 6.70 2.40
C SER A 207 -3.52 7.53 1.88
N ILE A 208 -3.70 7.57 0.56
CA ILE A 208 -4.82 8.26 -0.07
C ILE A 208 -6.11 7.49 0.22
N ALA A 209 -6.06 6.16 0.21
CA ALA A 209 -7.21 5.32 0.57
C ALA A 209 -7.71 5.58 1.99
N SER A 210 -6.79 5.71 2.96
CA SER A 210 -7.16 5.91 4.36
C SER A 210 -7.81 7.28 4.60
N ILE A 211 -7.32 8.34 3.96
CA ILE A 211 -7.91 9.69 4.03
C ILE A 211 -9.24 9.74 3.28
N ALA A 212 -9.32 9.15 2.09
CA ALA A 212 -10.53 9.14 1.28
C ALA A 212 -11.68 8.39 1.98
N THR A 213 -11.37 7.23 2.58
CA THR A 213 -12.37 6.44 3.31
C THR A 213 -12.77 7.10 4.63
N TYR A 214 -11.88 7.81 5.32
CA TYR A 214 -12.24 8.68 6.44
C TYR A 214 -13.26 9.76 6.01
N ALA A 215 -12.98 10.49 4.92
CA ALA A 215 -13.87 11.53 4.42
C ALA A 215 -15.22 10.97 3.97
N GLN A 216 -15.23 9.77 3.38
CA GLN A 216 -16.45 9.08 3.02
C GLN A 216 -17.25 8.60 4.23
N ALA A 217 -16.59 8.07 5.27
CA ALA A 217 -17.22 7.71 6.53
C ALA A 217 -17.88 8.94 7.18
N LEU A 218 -17.15 10.06 7.26
CA LEU A 218 -17.69 11.33 7.75
C LEU A 218 -18.97 11.76 7.00
N ARG A 219 -18.97 11.67 5.67
CA ARG A 219 -20.12 12.08 4.84
C ARG A 219 -21.33 11.15 4.93
N THR A 220 -21.11 9.88 5.24
CA THR A 220 -22.15 8.85 5.25
C THR A 220 -22.60 8.45 6.65
N SER A 221 -21.91 8.94 7.68
CA SER A 221 -22.25 8.70 9.07
C SER A 221 -23.57 9.37 9.45
N LYS A 222 -24.26 8.75 10.42
CA LYS A 222 -25.44 9.33 11.07
C LYS A 222 -25.07 10.41 12.10
N SER A 223 -23.80 10.47 12.52
CA SER A 223 -23.30 11.39 13.55
C SER A 223 -21.99 12.07 13.12
N PRO A 224 -21.98 12.83 12.00
CA PRO A 224 -20.78 13.48 11.47
C PRO A 224 -20.12 14.45 12.47
N GLU A 225 -20.88 15.04 13.39
CA GLU A 225 -20.41 15.99 14.42
C GLU A 225 -19.49 15.38 15.48
N THR A 226 -19.40 14.04 15.52
CA THR A 226 -18.57 13.28 16.47
C THR A 226 -17.18 12.93 15.92
N PHE A 227 -16.96 13.08 14.60
CA PHE A 227 -15.65 12.88 13.98
C PHE A 227 -14.65 13.96 14.42
N GLY A 228 -13.37 13.61 14.47
CA GLY A 228 -12.33 14.45 15.05
C GLY A 228 -12.39 14.57 16.58
N LYS A 229 -13.40 13.95 17.21
CA LYS A 229 -13.59 13.95 18.68
C LYS A 229 -13.45 12.55 19.26
N GLY A 230 -13.33 11.50 18.47
CA GLY A 230 -13.20 10.12 18.94
C GLY A 230 -14.35 9.22 18.51
N ASN A 231 -14.77 9.34 17.24
CA ASN A 231 -15.72 8.43 16.63
C ASN A 231 -15.01 7.15 16.14
N VAL A 232 -15.51 5.98 16.56
CA VAL A 232 -14.97 4.67 16.16
C VAL A 232 -15.07 4.42 14.65
N GLU A 233 -16.06 5.01 13.97
CA GLU A 233 -16.17 4.93 12.50
C GLU A 233 -14.97 5.57 11.79
N GLY A 234 -14.40 6.63 12.37
CA GLY A 234 -13.18 7.30 11.91
C GLY A 234 -11.90 6.48 12.11
N VAL A 235 -11.97 5.38 12.88
CA VAL A 235 -10.89 4.40 13.04
C VAL A 235 -11.14 3.17 12.16
N ILE A 236 -12.38 2.69 12.12
CA ILE A 236 -12.77 1.49 11.35
C ILE A 236 -12.59 1.72 9.85
N ALA A 237 -13.06 2.84 9.30
CA ALA A 237 -13.02 3.07 7.85
C ALA A 237 -11.58 3.12 7.28
N PRO A 238 -10.65 3.90 7.84
CA PRO A 238 -9.28 3.97 7.31
C PRO A 238 -8.54 2.64 7.40
N ASP A 239 -8.67 1.89 8.50
CA ASP A 239 -7.99 0.60 8.67
C ASP A 239 -8.60 -0.51 7.82
N ALA A 240 -9.93 -0.57 7.69
CA ALA A 240 -10.60 -1.50 6.78
C ALA A 240 -10.17 -1.27 5.32
N SER A 241 -9.98 0.00 4.93
CA SER A 241 -9.47 0.35 3.60
C SER A 241 -8.01 -0.05 3.43
N THR A 242 -7.17 0.18 4.44
CA THR A 242 -5.73 -0.12 4.41
C THR A 242 -5.49 -1.63 4.33
N GLY A 243 -6.21 -2.42 5.12
CA GLY A 243 -6.14 -3.88 5.04
C GLY A 243 -6.55 -4.40 3.67
N ALA A 244 -7.62 -3.85 3.08
CA ALA A 244 -8.12 -4.29 1.78
C ALA A 244 -7.25 -3.81 0.59
N ASN A 245 -6.61 -2.64 0.75
CA ASN A 245 -5.65 -2.09 -0.21
C ASN A 245 -4.50 -3.06 -0.47
N GLU A 246 -4.13 -3.90 0.50
CA GLU A 246 -3.09 -4.90 0.34
C GLU A 246 -3.44 -5.90 -0.78
N GLY A 247 -4.66 -6.44 -0.77
CA GLY A 247 -5.15 -7.34 -1.82
C GLY A 247 -5.29 -6.65 -3.19
N GLY A 248 -5.75 -5.40 -3.20
CA GLY A 248 -5.85 -4.60 -4.43
C GLY A 248 -4.49 -4.28 -5.05
N GLY A 249 -3.51 -3.91 -4.23
CA GLY A 249 -2.16 -3.53 -4.68
C GLY A 249 -1.27 -4.70 -5.09
N LEU A 250 -1.53 -5.90 -4.55
CA LEU A 250 -0.86 -7.12 -5.04
C LEU A 250 -1.23 -7.46 -6.48
N LEU A 251 -2.44 -7.15 -6.94
CA LEU A 251 -2.88 -7.49 -8.29
C LEU A 251 -1.97 -6.88 -9.39
N PRO A 252 -1.79 -5.55 -9.50
CA PRO A 252 -0.86 -4.96 -10.48
C PRO A 252 0.60 -5.32 -10.19
N THR A 253 0.96 -5.49 -8.92
CA THR A 253 2.33 -5.86 -8.53
C THR A 253 2.71 -7.24 -9.07
N LEU A 254 1.82 -8.21 -8.95
CA LEU A 254 2.06 -9.58 -9.39
C LEU A 254 1.82 -9.73 -10.89
N ALA A 255 0.77 -9.12 -11.43
CA ALA A 255 0.38 -9.28 -12.84
C ALA A 255 1.25 -8.46 -13.80
N LEU A 256 1.69 -7.26 -13.39
CA LEU A 256 2.40 -6.31 -14.26
C LEU A 256 3.83 -6.01 -13.76
N GLY A 257 4.19 -6.43 -12.55
CA GLY A 257 5.47 -6.06 -11.95
C GLY A 257 5.53 -4.58 -11.53
N ILE A 258 4.39 -3.89 -11.43
CA ILE A 258 4.30 -2.47 -11.08
C ILE A 258 3.82 -2.35 -9.64
N PRO A 259 4.58 -1.71 -8.73
CA PRO A 259 4.23 -1.66 -7.32
C PRO A 259 2.97 -0.80 -7.08
N GLY A 260 2.01 -1.34 -6.33
CA GLY A 260 0.84 -0.58 -5.86
C GLY A 260 1.15 0.50 -4.80
N GLY A 261 2.36 0.51 -4.26
CA GLY A 261 2.80 1.35 -3.15
C GLY A 261 4.16 0.92 -2.59
N GLU A 262 4.65 1.64 -1.57
CA GLU A 262 6.01 1.48 -1.04
C GLU A 262 6.32 0.04 -0.58
N GLY A 263 5.40 -0.61 0.14
CA GLY A 263 5.59 -2.00 0.60
C GLY A 263 5.69 -3.02 -0.52
N PHE A 264 4.98 -2.81 -1.63
CA PHE A 264 5.02 -3.70 -2.79
C PHE A 264 6.30 -3.55 -3.59
N ALA A 265 6.91 -2.37 -3.61
CA ALA A 265 8.21 -2.20 -4.23
C ALA A 265 9.28 -3.03 -3.51
N LEU A 266 9.26 -3.06 -2.16
CA LEU A 266 10.13 -3.94 -1.39
C LEU A 266 9.85 -5.42 -1.67
N LEU A 267 8.59 -5.79 -1.87
CA LEU A 267 8.23 -7.16 -2.27
C LEU A 267 8.80 -7.53 -3.65
N LEU A 268 8.74 -6.63 -4.63
CA LEU A 268 9.35 -6.84 -5.96
C LEU A 268 10.87 -7.03 -5.87
N ILE A 269 11.55 -6.24 -5.03
CA ILE A 269 12.99 -6.40 -4.75
C ILE A 269 13.28 -7.81 -4.23
N ALA A 270 12.49 -8.26 -3.24
CA ALA A 270 12.67 -9.57 -2.63
C ALA A 270 12.44 -10.70 -3.64
N PHE A 271 11.39 -10.62 -4.47
CA PHE A 271 11.13 -11.62 -5.50
C PHE A 271 12.26 -11.70 -6.51
N VAL A 272 12.70 -10.57 -7.07
CA VAL A 272 13.79 -10.59 -8.05
C VAL A 272 15.08 -11.09 -7.41
N GLY A 273 15.36 -10.72 -6.15
CA GLY A 273 16.49 -11.24 -5.39
C GLY A 273 16.45 -12.75 -5.14
N LEU A 274 15.24 -13.34 -5.09
CA LEU A 274 15.01 -14.78 -4.97
C LEU A 274 14.89 -15.49 -6.33
N GLY A 275 15.11 -14.78 -7.44
CA GLY A 275 15.00 -15.33 -8.80
C GLY A 275 13.57 -15.44 -9.33
N VAL A 276 12.59 -14.84 -8.65
CA VAL A 276 11.19 -14.76 -9.09
C VAL A 276 10.98 -13.42 -9.78
N VAL A 277 10.63 -13.43 -11.06
CA VAL A 277 10.37 -12.21 -11.83
C VAL A 277 8.85 -11.95 -11.88
N PRO A 278 8.35 -10.88 -11.24
CA PRO A 278 6.93 -10.53 -11.25
C PRO A 278 6.47 -10.09 -12.64
N GLY A 279 5.20 -10.34 -12.96
CA GLY A 279 4.63 -10.05 -14.27
C GLY A 279 3.63 -11.12 -14.71
N PRO A 280 3.23 -11.12 -16.00
CA PRO A 280 2.19 -12.02 -16.52
C PRO A 280 2.46 -13.49 -16.24
N GLN A 281 3.74 -13.89 -16.26
CA GLN A 281 4.19 -15.25 -15.98
C GLN A 281 3.93 -15.69 -14.52
N MET A 282 3.78 -14.76 -13.57
CA MET A 282 3.37 -15.11 -12.20
C MET A 282 1.96 -15.70 -12.17
N LEU A 283 1.06 -15.23 -13.04
CA LEU A 283 -0.31 -15.72 -13.14
C LEU A 283 -0.40 -17.03 -13.96
N THR A 284 0.72 -17.55 -14.46
CA THR A 284 0.76 -18.78 -15.25
C THR A 284 1.62 -19.86 -14.56
N ASN A 285 2.87 -19.53 -14.25
CA ASN A 285 3.89 -20.49 -13.85
C ASN A 285 4.10 -20.53 -12.32
N ASN A 286 3.77 -19.43 -11.63
CA ASN A 286 3.95 -19.29 -10.17
C ASN A 286 2.61 -19.06 -9.44
N LEU A 287 1.54 -19.70 -9.92
CA LEU A 287 0.19 -19.57 -9.35
C LEU A 287 0.15 -19.98 -7.87
N ASP A 288 0.91 -20.99 -7.50
CA ASP A 288 1.14 -21.43 -6.12
C ASP A 288 1.67 -20.29 -5.24
N LEU A 289 2.64 -19.51 -5.73
CA LEU A 289 3.17 -18.35 -5.02
C LEU A 289 2.11 -17.25 -4.88
N VAL A 290 1.35 -17.00 -5.96
CA VAL A 290 0.26 -16.01 -5.95
C VAL A 290 -0.82 -16.39 -4.93
N TYR A 291 -1.27 -17.64 -4.89
CA TYR A 291 -2.24 -18.10 -3.90
C TYR A 291 -1.66 -18.15 -2.49
N THR A 292 -0.37 -18.41 -2.33
CA THR A 292 0.31 -18.28 -1.02
C THR A 292 0.21 -16.84 -0.50
N LEU A 293 0.41 -15.83 -1.36
CA LEU A 293 0.25 -14.43 -0.98
C LEU A 293 -1.21 -14.08 -0.64
N VAL A 294 -2.18 -14.65 -1.35
CA VAL A 294 -3.61 -14.53 -0.99
C VAL A 294 -3.83 -15.01 0.45
N TRP A 295 -3.29 -16.19 0.79
CA TRP A 295 -3.40 -16.72 2.16
C TRP A 295 -2.64 -15.86 3.17
N VAL A 296 -1.46 -15.34 2.83
CA VAL A 296 -0.71 -14.43 3.69
C VAL A 296 -1.52 -13.17 4.00
N VAL A 297 -2.20 -12.58 3.02
CA VAL A 297 -3.06 -11.40 3.24
C VAL A 297 -4.33 -11.76 4.02
N ALA A 298 -4.91 -12.93 3.78
CA ALA A 298 -6.11 -13.38 4.50
C ALA A 298 -5.83 -13.71 5.98
N LEU A 299 -4.64 -14.21 6.30
CA LEU A 299 -4.24 -14.67 7.63
C LEU A 299 -3.42 -13.64 8.43
N SER A 300 -3.05 -12.51 7.83
CA SER A 300 -2.29 -11.44 8.47
C SER A 300 -3.16 -10.52 9.31
#